data_AF-A0AAW3JR72-F1
#
_entry.id   AF-A0AAW3JR72-F1
#
_cell.length_a   1.000
_cell.length_b   1.000
_cell.length_c   1.000
_cell.angle_alpha   90.00
_cell.angle_beta   90.00
_cell.angle_gamma   90.00
#
_symmetry.space_group_name_H-M   'P 1'
#
loop_
_entity.id
_entity.type
_entity.pdbx_description
1 polymer ?
#
loop_
_entity_poly.entity_id
_entity_poly.type
_entity_poly.pdbx_seq_one_letter_code
_entity_poly.pdbx_strand_id
1 'polypeptide(L)'
;MEKMKKNNKGKLNNKKQVLIIIAVISIMVFICIVLQAYIEGYFGGKKKSVKTQTQNTINREKDGSKADSNDNKSSKTKNTKTVKKNNTAKNKRKKHKKRRVEHIAAHPESSKPLRVLITNSNFSDMFHKKIKLTSSSSFYVKVNNKTKSYAAGKKAVFNASDKKLKGKKIVAGSYNGAKIKVLNIKRQNIHPEYRGTMTIKYKSKGLLLTNTLPIEQYLYAVLPSEMSTSNPMEALKTQAVCARSYAYNQMKSGKYAEYGADVDDSVACQVYNNIPEDKRSRKAVDGTFERVMKKSGKVVTAYYFSTSWGYTADGQDVWNTPSKISYLDSRFQITARSRRKTGIKGYNLSNEQIFRNFINNESCTTYDSKEEWYRWSVKIKEKSLRSRIDSALSSCYVSNNANVLTKLKNGKYKSRSGFVTGKIKSIEITKREKSGMASEIIIRGNKNTYKVCNQYNIRKVLAPVSETIKRRYGTDMAGYFMLPSAAFYIDAVSGGFKITGGGFGHGTGMSQSGAGNMAKQGFNYRQILNHYFSGVKVTALKGY
;
A
#
# COMPACT_ATOMS: atom_id res chain seq x y z
N MET A 1 -21.42 -8.43 -55.23
CA MET A 1 -20.26 -9.20 -54.71
C MET A 1 -19.45 -8.47 -53.63
N GLU A 2 -19.24 -7.15 -53.71
CA GLU A 2 -18.44 -6.39 -52.71
C GLU A 2 -19.08 -6.25 -51.32
N LYS A 3 -20.42 -6.16 -51.21
CA LYS A 3 -21.12 -6.14 -49.91
C LYS A 3 -20.94 -7.45 -49.12
N MET A 4 -20.84 -8.60 -49.79
CA MET A 4 -20.56 -9.89 -49.13
C MET A 4 -19.10 -10.00 -48.65
N LYS A 5 -18.13 -9.44 -49.39
CA LYS A 5 -16.72 -9.40 -48.96
C LYS A 5 -16.49 -8.51 -47.73
N LYS A 6 -17.23 -7.39 -47.60
CA LYS A 6 -17.21 -6.53 -46.39
C LYS A 6 -17.80 -7.23 -45.16
N ASN A 7 -18.93 -7.94 -45.31
CA ASN A 7 -19.55 -8.70 -44.22
C ASN A 7 -18.68 -9.88 -43.73
N ASN A 8 -17.98 -10.57 -44.63
CA ASN A 8 -17.05 -11.63 -44.25
C ASN A 8 -15.77 -11.11 -43.58
N LYS A 9 -15.23 -9.95 -43.99
CA LYS A 9 -14.10 -9.29 -43.28
C LYS A 9 -14.50 -8.84 -41.86
N GLY A 10 -15.72 -8.33 -41.66
CA GLY A 10 -16.25 -7.97 -40.35
C GLY A 10 -16.42 -9.17 -39.41
N LYS A 11 -16.95 -10.29 -39.92
CA LYS A 11 -17.06 -11.55 -39.15
C LYS A 11 -15.71 -12.17 -38.81
N LEU A 12 -14.71 -12.08 -39.71
CA LEU A 12 -13.36 -12.61 -39.47
C LEU A 12 -12.60 -11.79 -38.41
N ASN A 13 -12.78 -10.46 -38.38
CA ASN A 13 -12.22 -9.60 -37.34
C ASN A 13 -12.85 -9.85 -35.96
N ASN A 14 -14.16 -10.09 -35.89
CA ASN A 14 -14.81 -10.48 -34.63
C ASN A 14 -14.34 -11.85 -34.13
N LYS A 15 -14.16 -12.85 -35.02
CA LYS A 15 -13.59 -14.15 -34.63
C LYS A 15 -12.15 -14.03 -34.12
N LYS A 16 -11.30 -13.19 -34.73
CA LYS A 16 -9.94 -12.90 -34.24
C LYS A 16 -9.94 -12.17 -32.90
N GLN A 17 -10.84 -11.20 -32.69
CA GLN A 17 -11.00 -10.54 -31.39
C GLN A 17 -11.49 -11.50 -30.30
N VAL A 18 -12.42 -12.39 -30.63
CA VAL A 18 -12.91 -13.43 -29.70
C VAL A 18 -11.80 -14.42 -29.36
N LEU A 19 -10.98 -14.85 -30.34
CA LEU A 19 -9.81 -15.71 -30.05
C LEU A 19 -8.76 -15.01 -29.18
N ILE A 20 -8.51 -13.72 -29.40
CA ILE A 20 -7.59 -12.92 -28.56
C ILE A 20 -8.14 -12.80 -27.14
N ILE A 21 -9.45 -12.57 -26.99
CA ILE A 21 -10.10 -12.51 -25.67
C ILE A 21 -10.03 -13.88 -24.97
N ILE A 22 -10.27 -14.98 -25.67
CA ILE A 22 -10.14 -16.34 -25.13
C ILE A 22 -8.69 -16.61 -24.72
N ALA A 23 -7.70 -16.24 -25.53
CA ALA A 23 -6.28 -16.40 -25.19
C ALA A 23 -5.88 -15.57 -23.97
N VAL A 24 -6.36 -14.33 -23.85
CA VAL A 24 -6.14 -13.47 -22.67
C VAL A 24 -6.81 -14.06 -21.43
N ILE A 25 -8.01 -14.62 -21.55
CA ILE A 25 -8.71 -15.29 -20.45
C ILE A 25 -7.97 -16.56 -20.02
N SER A 26 -7.50 -17.39 -20.95
CA SER A 26 -6.71 -18.59 -20.64
C SER A 26 -5.40 -18.25 -19.94
N ILE A 27 -4.72 -17.17 -20.36
CA ILE A 27 -3.52 -16.66 -19.68
C ILE A 27 -3.86 -16.15 -18.28
N MET A 28 -4.98 -15.45 -18.09
CA MET A 28 -5.43 -14.98 -16.77
C MET A 28 -5.83 -16.14 -15.84
N VAL A 29 -6.44 -17.21 -16.36
CA VAL A 29 -6.75 -18.43 -15.59
C VAL A 29 -5.46 -19.13 -15.17
N PHE A 30 -4.47 -19.23 -16.05
CA PHE A 30 -3.16 -19.75 -15.73
C PHE A 30 -2.45 -18.91 -14.66
N ILE A 31 -2.55 -17.58 -14.72
CA ILE A 31 -2.06 -16.65 -13.69
C ILE A 31 -2.68 -16.95 -12.32
N CYS A 32 -3.99 -17.21 -12.26
CA CYS A 32 -4.67 -17.53 -11.01
C CYS A 32 -4.23 -18.88 -10.43
N ILE A 33 -3.98 -19.89 -11.28
CA ILE A 33 -3.51 -21.21 -10.83
C ILE A 33 -2.08 -21.12 -10.28
N VAL A 34 -1.19 -20.37 -10.94
CA VAL A 34 0.19 -20.18 -10.49
C VAL A 34 0.26 -19.36 -9.20
N LEU A 35 -0.57 -18.32 -9.05
CA LEU A 35 -0.70 -17.56 -7.80
C LEU A 35 -1.29 -18.40 -6.65
N GLN A 36 -2.22 -19.31 -6.94
CA GLN A 36 -2.81 -20.21 -5.94
C GLN A 36 -1.76 -21.23 -5.43
N ALA A 37 -1.00 -21.85 -6.32
CA ALA A 37 0.10 -22.75 -5.96
C ALA A 37 1.21 -22.02 -5.17
N TYR A 38 1.43 -20.73 -5.46
CA TYR A 38 2.40 -19.88 -4.76
C TYR A 38 2.01 -19.60 -3.29
N ILE A 39 0.71 -19.43 -3.00
CA ILE A 39 0.27 -19.20 -1.62
C ILE A 39 0.30 -20.51 -0.81
N GLU A 40 -0.01 -21.64 -1.42
CA GLU A 40 0.06 -22.96 -0.77
C GLU A 40 1.51 -23.35 -0.42
N GLY A 41 2.49 -22.97 -1.25
CA GLY A 41 3.91 -23.14 -0.96
C GLY A 41 4.44 -22.22 0.17
N TYR A 42 3.85 -21.04 0.38
CA TYR A 42 4.28 -20.09 1.40
C TYR A 42 3.87 -20.49 2.83
N PHE A 43 2.80 -21.30 2.97
CA PHE A 43 2.32 -21.80 4.27
C PHE A 43 2.64 -23.28 4.54
N GLY A 44 3.19 -24.01 3.57
CA GLY A 44 3.46 -25.45 3.67
C GLY A 44 4.81 -25.85 4.31
N GLY A 45 5.68 -24.90 4.66
CA GLY A 45 7.07 -25.19 5.04
C GLY A 45 7.40 -25.04 6.53
N LYS A 46 6.87 -25.94 7.38
CA LYS A 46 7.48 -26.49 8.63
C LYS A 46 6.38 -27.12 9.52
N LYS A 47 5.95 -28.33 9.18
CA LYS A 47 5.48 -29.30 10.17
C LYS A 47 6.64 -30.25 10.44
N LYS A 48 7.41 -29.99 11.50
CA LYS A 48 8.13 -31.05 12.22
C LYS A 48 7.57 -31.12 13.63
N SER A 49 7.06 -32.31 13.94
CA SER A 49 6.55 -32.83 15.20
C SER A 49 7.25 -32.29 16.44
N VAL A 50 6.51 -31.62 17.32
CA VAL A 50 6.80 -31.60 18.76
C VAL A 50 5.65 -32.34 19.43
N LYS A 51 5.89 -33.61 19.73
CA LYS A 51 5.05 -34.40 20.62
C LYS A 51 5.21 -33.85 22.03
N THR A 52 4.07 -33.77 22.69
CA THR A 52 3.76 -33.63 24.11
C THR A 52 4.88 -34.08 25.06
N GLN A 53 5.29 -33.18 25.96
CA GLN A 53 5.78 -33.53 27.30
C GLN A 53 5.52 -32.34 28.23
N THR A 54 4.30 -32.31 28.77
CA THR A 54 3.92 -31.46 29.90
C THR A 54 3.67 -32.40 31.08
N GLN A 55 4.73 -32.91 31.70
CA GLN A 55 4.64 -33.57 33.00
C GLN A 55 6.05 -33.60 33.60
N ASN A 56 6.30 -32.71 34.57
CA ASN A 56 7.31 -32.78 35.65
C ASN A 56 7.80 -31.39 36.04
N THR A 57 6.99 -30.65 36.80
CA THR A 57 7.45 -30.00 38.05
C THR A 57 6.23 -29.44 38.77
N ILE A 58 5.62 -30.28 39.60
CA ILE A 58 4.79 -29.89 40.73
C ILE A 58 5.51 -30.44 41.96
N ASN A 59 5.62 -29.61 43.01
CA ASN A 59 6.00 -29.92 44.40
C ASN A 59 7.49 -29.99 44.77
N ARG A 60 8.05 -28.82 45.07
CA ARG A 60 8.86 -28.44 46.25
C ARG A 60 8.67 -26.91 46.32
N GLU A 61 8.11 -26.25 47.32
CA GLU A 61 7.93 -26.50 48.75
C GLU A 61 6.58 -25.91 49.20
N LYS A 62 5.90 -26.63 50.09
CA LYS A 62 4.96 -26.07 51.06
C LYS A 62 5.59 -26.23 52.43
N ASP A 63 5.28 -25.27 53.28
CA ASP A 63 5.29 -25.30 54.74
C ASP A 63 6.64 -25.18 55.47
N GLY A 64 6.70 -24.10 56.27
CA GLY A 64 7.79 -23.78 57.18
C GLY A 64 7.52 -22.48 57.92
N SER A 65 6.40 -22.42 58.65
CA SER A 65 6.20 -21.45 59.72
C SER A 65 6.57 -22.12 61.05
N LYS A 66 7.53 -21.54 61.77
CA LYS A 66 7.85 -21.64 63.21
C LYS A 66 9.09 -20.76 63.42
N ALA A 67 8.93 -19.59 64.02
CA ALA A 67 9.08 -19.38 65.46
C ALA A 67 10.50 -19.72 65.93
N ASP A 68 11.34 -18.69 66.04
CA ASP A 68 12.33 -18.61 67.11
C ASP A 68 12.59 -17.15 67.47
N SER A 69 12.44 -16.92 68.77
CA SER A 69 12.80 -15.73 69.52
C SER A 69 14.31 -15.57 69.59
N ASN A 70 14.81 -14.33 69.48
CA ASN A 70 15.67 -13.80 70.53
C ASN A 70 15.86 -12.28 70.42
N ASP A 71 15.71 -11.70 71.61
CA ASP A 71 16.01 -10.35 72.07
C ASP A 71 17.13 -9.61 71.33
N ASN A 72 16.88 -8.32 71.03
CA ASN A 72 17.67 -7.30 71.71
C ASN A 72 16.94 -5.97 71.85
N LYS A 73 16.90 -5.53 73.11
CA LYS A 73 16.37 -4.26 73.61
C LYS A 73 17.15 -3.07 73.07
N SER A 74 16.44 -1.98 72.77
CA SER A 74 16.85 -0.63 73.20
C SER A 74 15.72 0.39 73.03
N SER A 75 15.13 0.76 74.18
CA SER A 75 14.68 2.12 74.55
C SER A 75 13.58 2.81 73.71
N LYS A 76 12.65 3.60 74.24
CA LYS A 76 12.24 4.00 75.59
C LYS A 76 10.87 4.70 75.41
N THR A 77 9.95 4.41 76.34
CA THR A 77 8.84 5.27 76.83
C THR A 77 7.73 5.79 75.88
N LYS A 78 6.52 5.26 76.13
CA LYS A 78 5.23 5.96 75.99
C LYS A 78 5.04 6.92 77.17
N ASN A 79 4.40 8.07 76.95
CA ASN A 79 3.34 8.52 77.86
C ASN A 79 2.34 9.47 77.20
N THR A 80 1.16 9.51 77.80
CA THR A 80 -0.15 9.85 77.22
C THR A 80 -0.74 11.14 77.83
N LYS A 81 -1.59 11.84 77.03
CA LYS A 81 -2.59 12.89 77.40
C LYS A 81 -1.98 14.26 77.81
N THR A 82 -2.47 15.46 77.44
CA THR A 82 -3.85 15.99 77.45
C THR A 82 -3.92 17.36 76.70
N VAL A 83 -4.91 17.52 75.79
CA VAL A 83 -5.81 18.68 75.48
C VAL A 83 -5.31 20.16 75.28
N LYS A 84 -5.75 20.72 74.13
CA LYS A 84 -6.06 22.15 73.73
C LYS A 84 -4.93 23.17 73.48
N LYS A 85 -4.72 23.57 72.20
CA LYS A 85 -5.29 24.79 71.54
C LYS A 85 -4.65 25.05 70.15
N ASN A 86 -5.51 25.42 69.21
CA ASN A 86 -5.39 26.37 68.09
C ASN A 86 -4.40 26.18 66.91
N ASN A 87 -5.01 26.19 65.71
CA ASN A 87 -4.60 26.85 64.45
C ASN A 87 -3.20 26.51 63.91
N THR A 88 -3.02 25.83 62.77
CA THR A 88 -3.30 26.32 61.41
C THR A 88 -2.79 25.28 60.40
N ALA A 89 -3.28 25.39 59.17
CA ALA A 89 -2.67 24.91 57.91
C ALA A 89 -2.89 23.45 57.43
N LYS A 90 -3.66 23.39 56.34
CA LYS A 90 -3.50 22.54 55.15
C LYS A 90 -3.76 21.03 55.31
N ASN A 91 -5.03 20.67 55.11
CA ASN A 91 -5.41 19.32 54.67
C ASN A 91 -6.12 19.38 53.31
N LYS A 92 -5.35 19.36 52.21
CA LYS A 92 -5.91 19.09 50.86
C LYS A 92 -6.01 17.58 50.67
N ARG A 93 -7.21 17.05 50.95
CA ARG A 93 -7.65 15.70 50.55
C ARG A 93 -7.28 15.41 49.09
N LYS A 94 -6.53 14.32 48.87
CA LYS A 94 -6.40 13.65 47.56
C LYS A 94 -7.79 13.18 47.11
N LYS A 95 -8.50 13.99 46.33
CA LYS A 95 -9.60 13.54 45.48
C LYS A 95 -8.98 12.92 44.22
N HIS A 96 -9.08 11.59 44.09
CA HIS A 96 -8.93 10.94 42.79
C HIS A 96 -10.00 11.49 41.83
N LYS A 97 -9.64 12.50 41.04
CA LYS A 97 -10.42 12.92 39.88
C LYS A 97 -10.28 11.84 38.81
N LYS A 98 -11.26 10.95 38.75
CA LYS A 98 -11.57 10.13 37.57
C LYS A 98 -11.69 11.11 36.40
N ARG A 99 -10.69 11.18 35.52
CA ARG A 99 -10.74 11.99 34.29
C ARG A 99 -11.87 11.44 33.44
N ARG A 100 -13.01 12.14 33.44
CA ARG A 100 -14.10 11.96 32.49
C ARG A 100 -13.47 12.22 31.12
N VAL A 101 -13.40 11.19 30.28
CA VAL A 101 -13.07 11.37 28.86
C VAL A 101 -14.26 12.13 28.30
N GLU A 102 -14.12 13.45 28.14
CA GLU A 102 -15.05 14.23 27.35
C GLU A 102 -15.04 13.63 25.94
N HIS A 103 -16.19 13.13 25.50
CA HIS A 103 -16.42 12.79 24.11
C HIS A 103 -16.33 14.09 23.30
N ILE A 104 -15.11 14.44 22.89
CA ILE A 104 -14.92 15.47 21.88
C ILE A 104 -15.67 14.95 20.64
N ALA A 105 -16.76 15.60 20.29
CA ALA A 105 -17.53 15.24 19.10
C ALA A 105 -16.58 15.24 17.89
N ALA A 106 -16.66 14.19 17.06
CA ALA A 106 -15.87 14.07 15.83
C ALA A 106 -16.05 15.31 14.93
N HIS A 107 -15.05 15.62 14.10
CA HIS A 107 -15.18 16.68 13.09
C HIS A 107 -16.28 16.39 12.06
N PRO A 108 -17.06 17.40 11.63
CA PRO A 108 -17.93 17.29 10.46
C PRO A 108 -17.29 16.67 9.19
N GLU A 109 -15.97 16.85 8.97
CA GLU A 109 -15.27 16.17 7.86
C GLU A 109 -14.90 14.72 8.21
N SER A 110 -14.62 14.39 9.48
CA SER A 110 -14.39 13.00 9.91
C SER A 110 -15.68 12.20 10.06
N SER A 111 -16.82 12.87 10.20
CA SER A 111 -18.15 12.27 10.16
C SER A 111 -18.63 11.97 8.73
N LYS A 112 -18.00 12.54 7.69
CA LYS A 112 -18.31 12.16 6.30
C LYS A 112 -17.75 10.75 6.07
N PRO A 113 -18.59 9.77 5.69
CA PRO A 113 -18.11 8.43 5.44
C PRO A 113 -17.29 8.39 4.14
N LEU A 114 -16.24 7.57 4.15
CA LEU A 114 -15.48 7.21 2.96
C LEU A 114 -16.20 6.09 2.21
N ARG A 115 -16.20 6.16 0.88
CA ARG A 115 -16.72 5.11 0.00
C ARG A 115 -15.57 4.44 -0.76
N VAL A 116 -15.39 3.15 -0.52
CA VAL A 116 -14.31 2.35 -1.13
C VAL A 116 -14.90 1.40 -2.17
N LEU A 117 -14.46 1.51 -3.41
CA LEU A 117 -14.78 0.56 -4.47
C LEU A 117 -14.01 -0.75 -4.23
N ILE A 118 -14.73 -1.87 -4.14
CA ILE A 118 -14.16 -3.19 -3.86
C ILE A 118 -13.92 -3.93 -5.17
N THR A 119 -12.69 -4.32 -5.46
CA THR A 119 -12.32 -5.09 -6.65
C THR A 119 -12.41 -6.61 -6.44
N ASN A 120 -12.24 -7.37 -7.51
CA ASN A 120 -12.09 -8.83 -7.49
C ASN A 120 -10.85 -9.29 -6.68
N SER A 121 -10.71 -10.61 -6.48
CA SER A 121 -9.72 -11.22 -5.56
C SER A 121 -8.27 -10.76 -5.75
N ASN A 122 -7.85 -10.51 -7.00
CA ASN A 122 -6.49 -10.11 -7.37
C ASN A 122 -6.32 -8.61 -7.64
N PHE A 123 -7.32 -7.80 -7.30
CA PHE A 123 -7.33 -6.35 -7.52
C PHE A 123 -7.27 -5.89 -8.99
N SER A 124 -7.62 -6.76 -9.93
CA SER A 124 -7.49 -6.48 -11.36
C SER A 124 -8.75 -5.89 -12.01
N ASP A 125 -9.91 -6.06 -11.40
CA ASP A 125 -11.20 -5.62 -11.97
C ASP A 125 -12.17 -5.16 -10.87
N MET A 126 -12.86 -4.05 -11.13
CA MET A 126 -13.89 -3.49 -10.26
C MET A 126 -15.29 -4.09 -10.50
N PHE A 127 -15.51 -4.75 -11.64
CA PHE A 127 -16.80 -5.33 -12.00
C PHE A 127 -16.94 -6.77 -11.50
N HIS A 128 -18.02 -7.03 -10.77
CA HIS A 128 -18.36 -8.35 -10.25
C HIS A 128 -19.49 -8.97 -11.07
N LYS A 129 -19.31 -10.19 -11.56
CA LYS A 129 -20.40 -10.96 -12.19
C LYS A 129 -21.47 -11.37 -11.17
N LYS A 130 -21.05 -11.56 -9.91
CA LYS A 130 -21.89 -12.03 -8.80
C LYS A 130 -21.38 -11.44 -7.50
N ILE A 131 -22.29 -10.98 -6.64
CA ILE A 131 -21.99 -10.53 -5.29
C ILE A 131 -22.75 -11.42 -4.30
N LYS A 132 -22.05 -11.96 -3.30
CA LYS A 132 -22.65 -12.80 -2.26
C LYS A 132 -22.25 -12.25 -0.89
N LEU A 133 -23.23 -11.84 -0.10
CA LEU A 133 -23.06 -11.22 1.21
C LEU A 133 -23.61 -12.10 2.33
N THR A 134 -22.95 -12.08 3.49
CA THR A 134 -23.44 -12.69 4.74
C THR A 134 -22.89 -11.91 5.95
N SER A 135 -23.33 -12.24 7.15
CA SER A 135 -22.81 -11.68 8.39
C SER A 135 -22.88 -12.72 9.52
N SER A 136 -22.06 -12.55 10.55
CA SER A 136 -22.11 -13.35 11.78
C SER A 136 -23.28 -12.99 12.69
N SER A 137 -23.98 -11.88 12.40
CA SER A 137 -25.21 -11.47 13.07
C SER A 137 -26.33 -11.29 12.07
N SER A 138 -27.55 -11.02 12.55
CA SER A 138 -28.63 -10.61 11.66
C SER A 138 -28.26 -9.35 10.88
N PHE A 139 -28.62 -9.33 9.60
CA PHE A 139 -28.29 -8.25 8.69
C PHE A 139 -29.47 -7.97 7.77
N TYR A 140 -29.43 -6.83 7.09
CA TYR A 140 -30.50 -6.41 6.19
C TYR A 140 -29.96 -6.14 4.80
N VAL A 141 -30.87 -6.24 3.82
CA VAL A 141 -30.71 -5.72 2.47
C VAL A 141 -31.88 -4.79 2.20
N LYS A 142 -31.58 -3.52 1.94
CA LYS A 142 -32.53 -2.52 1.50
C LYS A 142 -32.43 -2.37 -0.03
N VAL A 143 -33.54 -2.58 -0.73
CA VAL A 143 -33.69 -2.35 -2.16
C VAL A 143 -34.68 -1.21 -2.34
N ASN A 144 -34.20 -0.04 -2.74
CA ASN A 144 -34.94 1.23 -2.71
C ASN A 144 -35.51 1.49 -1.31
N ASN A 145 -36.83 1.39 -1.13
CA ASN A 145 -37.50 1.64 0.15
C ASN A 145 -37.88 0.34 0.90
N LYS A 146 -37.72 -0.84 0.27
CA LYS A 146 -38.08 -2.12 0.88
C LYS A 146 -36.86 -2.75 1.56
N THR A 147 -37.03 -3.17 2.81
CA THR A 147 -35.98 -3.82 3.60
C THR A 147 -36.32 -5.29 3.78
N LYS A 148 -35.35 -6.17 3.52
CA LYS A 148 -35.42 -7.60 3.85
C LYS A 148 -34.36 -7.94 4.90
N SER A 149 -34.79 -8.52 6.00
CA SER A 149 -33.89 -9.03 7.05
C SER A 149 -33.44 -10.46 6.75
N TYR A 150 -32.23 -10.77 7.18
CA TYR A 150 -31.58 -12.07 7.06
C TYR A 150 -31.03 -12.48 8.42
N ALA A 151 -31.29 -13.72 8.84
CA ALA A 151 -30.66 -14.30 10.02
C ALA A 151 -29.14 -14.45 9.82
N ALA A 152 -28.40 -14.58 10.93
CA ALA A 152 -26.95 -14.82 10.91
C ALA A 152 -26.58 -16.01 10.01
N GLY A 153 -25.49 -15.88 9.25
CA GLY A 153 -24.99 -16.92 8.33
C GLY A 153 -25.82 -17.12 7.05
N LYS A 154 -27.05 -16.56 6.94
CA LYS A 154 -27.82 -16.58 5.70
C LYS A 154 -27.13 -15.71 4.63
N LYS A 155 -27.40 -16.02 3.36
CA LYS A 155 -26.68 -15.44 2.21
C LYS A 155 -27.64 -14.60 1.37
N ALA A 156 -27.27 -13.35 1.11
CA ALA A 156 -27.88 -12.53 0.07
C ALA A 156 -27.04 -12.63 -1.21
N VAL A 157 -27.67 -12.86 -2.36
CA VAL A 157 -26.98 -13.12 -3.63
C VAL A 157 -27.53 -12.21 -4.72
N PHE A 158 -26.64 -11.59 -5.48
CA PHE A 158 -26.95 -10.70 -6.60
C PHE A 158 -26.13 -11.14 -7.82
N ASN A 159 -26.77 -11.26 -8.98
CA ASN A 159 -26.12 -11.67 -10.22
C ASN A 159 -26.24 -10.55 -11.26
N ALA A 160 -25.17 -10.27 -12.00
CA ALA A 160 -25.16 -9.26 -13.06
C ALA A 160 -26.09 -9.59 -14.24
N SER A 161 -26.50 -10.86 -14.39
CA SER A 161 -27.49 -11.29 -15.36
C SER A 161 -28.92 -10.85 -15.00
N ASP A 162 -29.20 -10.53 -13.73
CA ASP A 162 -30.51 -10.07 -13.31
C ASP A 162 -30.73 -8.59 -13.66
N LYS A 163 -31.41 -8.37 -14.79
CA LYS A 163 -31.71 -7.03 -15.30
C LYS A 163 -32.66 -6.25 -14.38
N LYS A 164 -33.38 -6.89 -13.44
CA LYS A 164 -34.28 -6.21 -12.49
C LYS A 164 -33.51 -5.34 -11.48
N LEU A 165 -32.20 -5.56 -11.34
CA LEU A 165 -31.31 -4.75 -10.51
C LEU A 165 -31.00 -3.38 -11.12
N LYS A 166 -31.24 -3.18 -12.43
CA LYS A 166 -30.98 -1.91 -13.12
C LYS A 166 -31.78 -0.77 -12.47
N GLY A 167 -31.08 0.32 -12.13
CA GLY A 167 -31.68 1.49 -11.49
C GLY A 167 -32.04 1.33 -10.01
N LYS A 168 -31.81 0.15 -9.40
CA LYS A 168 -32.10 -0.07 -7.97
C LYS A 168 -30.96 0.46 -7.10
N LYS A 169 -31.30 1.07 -5.96
CA LYS A 169 -30.38 1.39 -4.88
C LYS A 169 -30.38 0.23 -3.88
N ILE A 170 -29.31 -0.55 -3.87
CA ILE A 170 -29.18 -1.75 -3.03
C ILE A 170 -28.12 -1.49 -1.96
N VAL A 171 -28.52 -1.56 -0.69
CA VAL A 171 -27.63 -1.35 0.46
C VAL A 171 -27.78 -2.50 1.45
N ALA A 172 -26.68 -3.09 1.88
CA ALA A 172 -26.63 -4.10 2.92
C ALA A 172 -25.86 -3.59 4.13
N GLY A 173 -26.35 -3.92 5.33
CA GLY A 173 -25.74 -3.54 6.60
C GLY A 173 -26.20 -4.47 7.72
N SER A 174 -25.60 -4.37 8.90
CA SER A 174 -25.99 -5.12 10.10
C SER A 174 -26.68 -4.22 11.11
N TYR A 175 -27.54 -4.80 11.95
CA TYR A 175 -28.28 -4.03 12.96
C TYR A 175 -27.44 -3.67 14.19
N ASN A 176 -26.41 -4.46 14.49
CA ASN A 176 -25.58 -4.33 15.70
C ASN A 176 -24.12 -3.93 15.38
N GLY A 177 -23.84 -3.47 14.16
CA GLY A 177 -22.49 -3.11 13.73
C GLY A 177 -21.57 -4.30 13.43
N ALA A 178 -22.10 -5.54 13.41
CA ALA A 178 -21.37 -6.70 12.90
C ALA A 178 -20.89 -6.48 11.45
N LYS A 179 -19.77 -7.08 11.08
CA LYS A 179 -19.21 -6.91 9.74
C LYS A 179 -20.03 -7.66 8.68
N ILE A 180 -20.05 -7.13 7.47
CA ILE A 180 -20.57 -7.80 6.28
C ILE A 180 -19.43 -8.55 5.58
N LYS A 181 -19.57 -9.86 5.42
CA LYS A 181 -18.62 -10.73 4.71
C LYS A 181 -18.96 -10.82 3.23
N VAL A 182 -17.96 -10.64 2.37
CA VAL A 182 -18.10 -10.78 0.91
C VAL A 182 -17.54 -12.12 0.46
N LEU A 183 -18.42 -13.02 0.04
CA LEU A 183 -18.08 -14.43 -0.22
C LEU A 183 -17.60 -14.70 -1.65
N ASN A 184 -17.76 -13.76 -2.58
CA ASN A 184 -17.33 -13.92 -3.97
C ASN A 184 -15.90 -13.44 -4.25
N ILE A 185 -15.20 -12.90 -3.24
CA ILE A 185 -13.79 -12.53 -3.32
C ILE A 185 -13.01 -13.21 -2.20
N LYS A 186 -11.70 -13.37 -2.41
CA LYS A 186 -10.75 -13.77 -1.38
C LYS A 186 -9.62 -12.74 -1.29
N ARG A 187 -9.14 -12.53 -0.08
CA ARG A 187 -7.98 -11.72 0.27
C ARG A 187 -7.12 -12.61 1.17
N GLN A 188 -5.87 -12.88 0.78
CA GLN A 188 -5.00 -13.83 1.51
C GLN A 188 -5.72 -15.16 1.85
N ASN A 189 -6.38 -15.75 0.86
CA ASN A 189 -7.18 -16.99 0.97
C ASN A 189 -8.41 -16.97 1.89
N ILE A 190 -8.76 -15.84 2.51
CA ILE A 190 -9.95 -15.70 3.35
C ILE A 190 -10.98 -14.78 2.71
N HIS A 191 -12.25 -14.94 3.10
CA HIS A 191 -13.32 -14.02 2.67
C HIS A 191 -13.30 -12.75 3.54
N PRO A 192 -13.06 -11.57 2.96
CA PRO A 192 -12.94 -10.33 3.72
C PRO A 192 -14.27 -9.91 4.36
N GLU A 193 -14.17 -9.30 5.53
CA GLU A 193 -15.28 -8.77 6.31
C GLU A 193 -15.15 -7.25 6.46
N TYR A 194 -16.24 -6.52 6.22
CA TYR A 194 -16.25 -5.07 6.14
C TYR A 194 -17.13 -4.46 7.22
N ARG A 195 -16.62 -3.40 7.85
CA ARG A 195 -17.41 -2.52 8.73
C ARG A 195 -18.32 -1.62 7.89
N GLY A 196 -19.31 -1.00 8.53
CA GLY A 196 -20.23 -0.08 7.86
C GLY A 196 -21.21 -0.81 6.93
N THR A 197 -21.50 -0.21 5.78
CA THR A 197 -22.48 -0.74 4.82
C THR A 197 -21.87 -1.07 3.47
N MET A 198 -22.54 -1.93 2.72
CA MET A 198 -22.16 -2.33 1.36
C MET A 198 -23.25 -1.87 0.38
N THR A 199 -22.88 -1.07 -0.61
CA THR A 199 -23.77 -0.64 -1.69
C THR A 199 -23.46 -1.43 -2.96
N ILE A 200 -24.50 -1.91 -3.64
CA ILE A 200 -24.39 -2.61 -4.92
C ILE A 200 -25.02 -1.75 -6.02
N LYS A 201 -24.27 -1.51 -7.10
CA LYS A 201 -24.76 -0.75 -8.26
C LYS A 201 -24.64 -1.58 -9.53
N TYR A 202 -25.76 -1.69 -10.26
CA TYR A 202 -25.78 -2.36 -11.56
C TYR A 202 -25.19 -1.47 -12.67
N LYS A 203 -24.31 -2.05 -13.49
CA LYS A 203 -23.76 -1.46 -14.71
C LYS A 203 -23.78 -2.50 -15.85
N SER A 204 -23.66 -2.05 -17.10
CA SER A 204 -23.67 -2.93 -18.27
C SER A 204 -22.55 -3.99 -18.25
N LYS A 205 -21.38 -3.65 -17.69
CA LYS A 205 -20.22 -4.56 -17.57
C LYS A 205 -20.29 -5.52 -16.37
N GLY A 206 -21.19 -5.28 -15.40
CA GLY A 206 -21.27 -6.07 -14.17
C GLY A 206 -21.83 -5.27 -12.99
N LEU A 207 -21.66 -5.82 -11.79
CA LEU A 207 -22.03 -5.16 -10.53
C LEU A 207 -20.81 -4.45 -9.94
N LEU A 208 -20.99 -3.21 -9.49
CA LEU A 208 -20.02 -2.52 -8.64
C LEU A 208 -20.40 -2.75 -7.17
N LEU A 209 -19.40 -2.96 -6.33
CA LEU A 209 -19.55 -3.12 -4.89
C LEU A 209 -18.77 -2.00 -4.17
N THR A 210 -19.44 -1.24 -3.32
CA THR A 210 -18.82 -0.12 -2.59
C THR A 210 -19.03 -0.28 -1.10
N ASN A 211 -17.96 -0.23 -0.32
CA ASN A 211 -18.02 -0.21 1.15
C ASN A 211 -18.07 1.24 1.66
N THR A 212 -19.04 1.59 2.50
CA THR A 212 -19.21 2.93 3.08
C THR A 212 -19.05 2.88 4.59
N LEU A 213 -18.06 3.60 5.13
CA LEU A 213 -17.69 3.56 6.55
C LEU A 213 -16.92 4.82 6.99
N PRO A 214 -16.83 5.12 8.30
CA PRO A 214 -15.97 6.19 8.81
C PRO A 214 -14.49 5.94 8.47
N ILE A 215 -13.74 7.01 8.19
CA ILE A 215 -12.32 6.92 7.80
C ILE A 215 -11.49 6.18 8.85
N GLU A 216 -11.72 6.41 10.14
CA GLU A 216 -10.97 5.74 11.21
C GLU A 216 -11.15 4.21 11.16
N GLN A 217 -12.36 3.74 10.84
CA GLN A 217 -12.62 2.30 10.69
C GLN A 217 -12.04 1.72 9.41
N TYR A 218 -11.99 2.51 8.33
CA TYR A 218 -11.28 2.15 7.11
C TYR A 218 -9.78 1.93 7.38
N LEU A 219 -9.17 2.83 8.15
CA LEU A 219 -7.74 2.79 8.47
C LEU A 219 -7.34 1.55 9.27
N TYR A 220 -8.25 0.97 10.08
CA TYR A 220 -7.96 -0.26 10.81
C TYR A 220 -7.55 -1.44 9.92
N ALA A 221 -8.07 -1.48 8.68
CA ALA A 221 -7.77 -2.52 7.69
C ALA A 221 -6.85 -2.05 6.55
N VAL A 222 -6.64 -0.75 6.38
CA VAL A 222 -5.53 -0.23 5.54
C VAL A 222 -4.19 -0.50 6.20
N LEU A 223 -4.06 -0.17 7.49
CA LEU A 223 -2.78 -0.25 8.19
C LEU A 223 -2.10 -1.62 8.07
N PRO A 224 -2.73 -2.76 8.42
CA PRO A 224 -2.11 -4.07 8.30
C PRO A 224 -1.95 -4.53 6.84
N SER A 225 -2.74 -3.97 5.91
CA SER A 225 -2.64 -4.28 4.48
C SER A 225 -1.46 -3.58 3.80
N GLU A 226 -0.98 -2.47 4.39
CA GLU A 226 0.11 -1.65 3.86
C GLU A 226 1.44 -1.88 4.60
N MET A 227 1.39 -2.08 5.92
CA MET A 227 2.57 -2.25 6.77
C MET A 227 2.33 -3.37 7.77
N SER A 228 3.31 -4.27 7.92
CA SER A 228 3.25 -5.32 8.94
C SER A 228 3.03 -4.74 10.33
N THR A 229 2.04 -5.26 11.06
CA THR A 229 1.73 -4.83 12.42
C THR A 229 2.78 -5.23 13.45
N SER A 230 3.76 -6.08 13.09
CA SER A 230 4.93 -6.36 13.94
C SER A 230 5.90 -5.18 14.04
N ASN A 231 5.79 -4.17 13.17
CA ASN A 231 6.60 -2.95 13.26
C ASN A 231 6.38 -2.20 14.59
N PRO A 232 7.37 -1.39 15.04
CA PRO A 232 7.21 -0.56 16.23
C PRO A 232 5.98 0.34 16.16
N MET A 233 5.37 0.62 17.31
CA MET A 233 4.12 1.39 17.38
C MET A 233 4.24 2.77 16.72
N GLU A 234 5.39 3.43 16.83
CA GLU A 234 5.62 4.73 16.20
C GLU A 234 5.63 4.66 14.66
N ALA A 235 6.10 3.56 14.06
CA ALA A 235 5.98 3.34 12.62
C ALA A 235 4.52 3.10 12.20
N LEU A 236 3.74 2.34 12.99
CA LEU A 236 2.32 2.13 12.75
C LEU A 236 1.52 3.45 12.85
N LYS A 237 1.82 4.29 13.84
CA LYS A 237 1.24 5.64 13.95
C LYS A 237 1.62 6.53 12.77
N THR A 238 2.87 6.43 12.29
CA THR A 238 3.34 7.16 11.11
C THR A 238 2.52 6.76 9.88
N GLN A 239 2.37 5.46 9.62
CA GLN A 239 1.54 4.94 8.53
C GLN A 239 0.07 5.36 8.67
N ALA A 240 -0.49 5.36 9.88
CA ALA A 240 -1.87 5.77 10.13
C ALA A 240 -2.12 7.23 9.73
N VAL A 241 -1.22 8.15 10.10
CA VAL A 241 -1.32 9.58 9.74
C VAL A 241 -1.13 9.80 8.24
N CYS A 242 -0.19 9.09 7.60
CA CYS A 242 -0.04 9.12 6.14
C CYS A 242 -1.32 8.66 5.46
N ALA A 243 -1.82 7.47 5.82
CA ALA A 243 -2.99 6.89 5.21
C ALA A 243 -4.25 7.76 5.41
N ARG A 244 -4.42 8.34 6.60
CA ARG A 244 -5.51 9.27 6.90
C ARG A 244 -5.45 10.51 6.00
N SER A 245 -4.28 11.13 5.90
CA SER A 245 -4.09 12.36 5.11
C SER A 245 -4.35 12.10 3.62
N TYR A 246 -3.89 10.95 3.11
CA TYR A 246 -4.20 10.51 1.75
C TYR A 246 -5.70 10.33 1.53
N ALA A 247 -6.39 9.56 2.38
CA ALA A 247 -7.82 9.30 2.25
C ALA A 247 -8.66 10.59 2.23
N TYR A 248 -8.37 11.55 3.12
CA TYR A 248 -9.06 12.85 3.13
C TYR A 248 -8.90 13.63 1.82
N ASN A 249 -7.71 13.61 1.22
CA ASN A 249 -7.49 14.29 -0.07
C ASN A 249 -8.16 13.55 -1.23
N GLN A 250 -8.17 12.21 -1.21
CA GLN A 250 -8.83 11.45 -2.26
C GLN A 250 -10.35 11.66 -2.27
N MET A 251 -10.99 11.78 -1.10
CA MET A 251 -12.41 12.13 -0.99
C MET A 251 -12.76 13.47 -1.65
N LYS A 252 -11.82 14.41 -1.72
CA LYS A 252 -12.01 15.73 -2.35
C LYS A 252 -11.70 15.72 -3.85
N SER A 253 -11.03 14.67 -4.36
CA SER A 253 -10.55 14.62 -5.74
C SER A 253 -11.62 14.35 -6.80
N GLY A 254 -12.74 13.71 -6.41
CA GLY A 254 -13.79 13.28 -7.35
C GLY A 254 -13.39 12.15 -8.31
N LYS A 255 -12.16 11.61 -8.23
CA LYS A 255 -11.59 10.65 -9.20
C LYS A 255 -12.47 9.40 -9.44
N TYR A 256 -13.17 8.92 -8.41
CA TYR A 256 -14.01 7.72 -8.49
C TYR A 256 -15.52 8.01 -8.46
N ALA A 257 -15.92 9.28 -8.64
CA ALA A 257 -17.31 9.70 -8.53
C ALA A 257 -18.23 8.95 -9.52
N GLU A 258 -17.76 8.64 -10.73
CA GLU A 258 -18.51 7.89 -11.75
C GLU A 258 -18.92 6.47 -11.29
N TYR A 259 -18.11 5.88 -10.40
CA TYR A 259 -18.32 4.57 -9.78
C TYR A 259 -19.12 4.67 -8.48
N GLY A 260 -19.38 5.88 -7.98
CA GLY A 260 -20.02 6.11 -6.68
C GLY A 260 -19.08 5.88 -5.49
N ALA A 261 -17.78 6.03 -5.70
CA ALA A 261 -16.74 5.84 -4.69
C ALA A 261 -15.79 7.04 -4.60
N ASP A 262 -14.95 7.04 -3.57
CA ASP A 262 -13.92 8.06 -3.31
C ASP A 262 -12.51 7.50 -3.61
N VAL A 263 -12.31 6.20 -3.32
CA VAL A 263 -11.08 5.42 -3.55
C VAL A 263 -11.42 3.99 -3.99
N ASP A 264 -10.44 3.23 -4.50
CA ASP A 264 -10.52 1.76 -4.60
C ASP A 264 -9.67 1.07 -3.52
N ASP A 265 -9.78 -0.26 -3.40
CA ASP A 265 -9.11 -1.08 -2.40
C ASP A 265 -7.75 -1.66 -2.86
N SER A 266 -7.17 -1.11 -3.92
CA SER A 266 -5.93 -1.59 -4.56
C SER A 266 -4.75 -0.63 -4.37
N VAL A 267 -3.59 -1.02 -4.91
CA VAL A 267 -2.38 -0.16 -4.98
C VAL A 267 -2.56 1.11 -5.81
N ALA A 268 -3.67 1.25 -6.57
CA ALA A 268 -4.02 2.50 -7.25
C ALA A 268 -4.46 3.60 -6.26
N CYS A 269 -4.87 3.21 -5.05
CA CYS A 269 -5.13 4.10 -3.93
C CYS A 269 -4.35 3.65 -2.70
N GLN A 270 -4.97 2.82 -1.87
CA GLN A 270 -4.36 2.20 -0.69
C GLN A 270 -4.89 0.77 -0.61
N VAL A 271 -4.02 -0.18 -0.32
CA VAL A 271 -4.43 -1.56 -0.16
C VAL A 271 -5.36 -1.64 1.05
N TYR A 272 -6.62 -2.02 0.82
CA TYR A 272 -7.63 -2.04 1.86
C TYR A 272 -8.17 -3.46 2.08
N ASN A 273 -8.11 -3.90 3.34
CA ASN A 273 -8.65 -5.17 3.80
C ASN A 273 -8.10 -6.39 3.04
N ASN A 274 -6.86 -6.30 2.53
CA ASN A 274 -6.10 -7.46 2.09
C ASN A 274 -5.68 -8.32 3.29
N ILE A 275 -5.32 -7.66 4.39
CA ILE A 275 -5.09 -8.25 5.70
C ILE A 275 -6.13 -7.68 6.67
N PRO A 276 -6.83 -8.53 7.46
CA PRO A 276 -7.80 -8.05 8.45
C PRO A 276 -7.18 -7.13 9.50
N GLU A 277 -7.99 -6.23 10.06
CA GLU A 277 -7.61 -5.42 11.22
C GLU A 277 -7.22 -6.28 12.45
N ASP A 278 -6.29 -5.79 13.26
CA ASP A 278 -5.90 -6.41 14.53
C ASP A 278 -5.87 -5.40 15.69
N LYS A 279 -5.52 -5.85 16.90
CA LYS A 279 -5.49 -4.97 18.09
C LYS A 279 -4.44 -3.85 17.95
N ARG A 280 -3.32 -4.10 17.29
CA ARG A 280 -2.22 -3.14 17.11
C ARG A 280 -2.56 -2.11 16.05
N SER A 281 -3.19 -2.52 14.95
CA SER A 281 -3.64 -1.59 13.92
C SER A 281 -4.67 -0.60 14.46
N ARG A 282 -5.66 -1.09 15.23
CA ARG A 282 -6.62 -0.22 15.93
C ARG A 282 -5.94 0.74 16.89
N LYS A 283 -5.07 0.23 17.76
CA LYS A 283 -4.34 1.06 18.74
C LYS A 283 -3.52 2.18 18.09
N ALA A 284 -2.90 1.92 16.93
CA ALA A 284 -2.13 2.94 16.20
C ALA A 284 -3.03 4.02 15.57
N VAL A 285 -4.15 3.60 14.96
CA VAL A 285 -5.15 4.50 14.38
C VAL A 285 -5.78 5.36 15.46
N ASP A 286 -6.25 4.76 16.56
CA ASP A 286 -6.85 5.45 17.71
C ASP A 286 -5.85 6.39 18.39
N GLY A 287 -4.59 5.96 18.56
CA GLY A 287 -3.53 6.80 19.11
C GLY A 287 -3.15 8.00 18.25
N THR A 288 -3.65 8.05 17.01
CA THR A 288 -3.49 9.16 16.07
C THR A 288 -4.83 9.67 15.56
N PHE A 289 -5.91 9.46 16.32
CA PHE A 289 -7.27 9.84 15.93
C PHE A 289 -7.33 11.25 15.37
N GLU A 290 -7.91 11.39 14.18
CA GLU A 290 -8.03 12.65 13.43
C GLU A 290 -6.71 13.40 13.12
N ARG A 291 -5.53 12.82 13.39
CA ARG A 291 -4.26 13.47 13.06
C ARG A 291 -3.92 13.30 11.59
N VAL A 292 -3.70 14.44 10.94
CA VAL A 292 -3.36 14.58 9.52
C VAL A 292 -2.12 15.46 9.37
N MET A 293 -1.48 15.37 8.21
CA MET A 293 -0.43 16.30 7.80
C MET A 293 -1.04 17.47 7.04
N LYS A 294 -0.75 18.69 7.49
CA LYS A 294 -1.14 19.93 6.83
C LYS A 294 0.09 20.73 6.40
N LYS A 295 0.01 21.38 5.23
CA LYS A 295 0.95 22.42 4.79
C LYS A 295 0.16 23.62 4.30
N SER A 296 0.52 24.81 4.78
CA SER A 296 -0.23 26.05 4.51
C SER A 296 -1.74 25.89 4.76
N GLY A 297 -2.10 25.28 5.89
CA GLY A 297 -3.49 25.02 6.31
C GLY A 297 -4.21 23.88 5.59
N LYS A 298 -3.68 23.37 4.46
CA LYS A 298 -4.32 22.33 3.64
C LYS A 298 -3.75 20.94 3.96
N VAL A 299 -4.61 19.92 3.98
CA VAL A 299 -4.18 18.52 4.11
C VAL A 299 -3.33 18.14 2.89
N VAL A 300 -2.19 17.48 3.14
CA VAL A 300 -1.26 17.07 2.07
C VAL A 300 -1.56 15.65 1.60
N THR A 301 -1.26 15.36 0.33
CA THR A 301 -1.38 13.99 -0.19
C THR A 301 -0.14 13.20 0.21
N ALA A 302 -0.29 12.39 1.25
CA ALA A 302 0.81 11.67 1.87
C ALA A 302 1.11 10.35 1.14
N TYR A 303 1.95 10.40 0.11
CA TYR A 303 2.40 9.20 -0.58
C TYR A 303 3.39 8.39 0.28
N TYR A 304 3.36 7.08 0.10
CA TYR A 304 4.26 6.16 0.78
C TYR A 304 4.51 4.93 -0.11
N PHE A 305 5.65 4.29 0.10
CA PHE A 305 6.11 3.13 -0.68
C PHE A 305 6.92 2.19 0.21
N SER A 306 7.20 0.98 -0.29
CA SER A 306 7.78 -0.07 0.54
C SER A 306 9.22 0.20 0.98
N THR A 307 10.15 0.32 0.03
CA THR A 307 11.59 0.34 0.33
C THR A 307 12.30 1.37 -0.56
N SER A 308 13.14 2.22 0.02
CA SER A 308 13.97 3.17 -0.73
C SER A 308 15.23 2.51 -1.27
N TRP A 309 15.82 3.07 -2.33
CA TRP A 309 17.17 2.68 -2.77
C TRP A 309 18.26 3.41 -1.97
N GLY A 310 17.88 4.11 -0.90
CA GLY A 310 18.73 5.01 -0.12
C GLY A 310 18.39 6.48 -0.34
N TYR A 311 17.47 6.79 -1.26
CA TYR A 311 16.88 8.10 -1.47
C TYR A 311 15.36 7.99 -1.59
N THR A 312 14.65 9.04 -1.16
CA THR A 312 13.33 9.36 -1.71
C THR A 312 13.48 10.20 -2.98
N ALA A 313 12.51 10.14 -3.87
CA ALA A 313 12.41 10.96 -5.07
C ALA A 313 11.45 12.15 -4.87
N ASP A 314 11.72 13.24 -5.57
CA ASP A 314 10.82 14.40 -5.61
C ASP A 314 9.45 13.98 -6.18
N GLY A 315 8.38 14.49 -5.56
CA GLY A 315 7.01 14.18 -6.01
C GLY A 315 6.74 14.67 -7.43
N GLN A 316 7.38 15.78 -7.83
CA GLN A 316 7.29 16.29 -9.20
C GLN A 316 7.83 15.29 -10.21
N ASP A 317 8.99 14.70 -9.92
CA ASP A 317 9.65 13.75 -10.81
C ASP A 317 8.85 12.45 -10.95
N VAL A 318 8.25 11.98 -9.85
CA VAL A 318 7.48 10.73 -9.83
C VAL A 318 6.14 10.89 -10.55
N TRP A 319 5.45 12.01 -10.34
CA TRP A 319 4.11 12.26 -10.85
C TRP A 319 4.08 13.10 -12.12
N ASN A 320 5.23 13.59 -12.57
CA ASN A 320 5.39 14.47 -13.73
C ASN A 320 4.47 15.70 -13.66
N THR A 321 4.43 16.37 -12.49
CA THR A 321 3.59 17.55 -12.29
C THR A 321 4.22 18.82 -12.89
N PRO A 322 3.42 19.80 -13.36
CA PRO A 322 3.96 21.05 -13.90
C PRO A 322 4.77 21.85 -12.89
N SER A 323 4.44 21.74 -11.60
CA SER A 323 5.08 22.46 -10.51
C SER A 323 5.56 21.52 -9.40
N LYS A 324 6.53 22.02 -8.62
CA LYS A 324 7.12 21.29 -7.50
C LYS A 324 6.10 21.06 -6.38
N ILE A 325 6.05 19.83 -5.87
CA ILE A 325 5.27 19.51 -4.66
C ILE A 325 6.17 19.70 -3.44
N SER A 326 6.10 20.89 -2.84
CA SER A 326 7.07 21.38 -1.85
C SER A 326 7.21 20.56 -0.55
N TYR A 327 6.33 19.59 -0.29
CA TYR A 327 6.42 18.70 0.87
C TYR A 327 6.90 17.29 0.50
N LEU A 328 7.17 17.01 -0.77
CA LEU A 328 7.66 15.72 -1.29
C LEU A 328 9.02 15.94 -1.95
N ASP A 329 10.02 16.33 -1.18
CA ASP A 329 11.38 16.51 -1.70
C ASP A 329 12.12 15.17 -1.79
N SER A 330 13.06 15.06 -2.71
CA SER A 330 14.08 14.01 -2.63
C SER A 330 14.94 14.19 -1.38
N ARG A 331 15.17 13.10 -0.65
CA ARG A 331 15.93 13.10 0.60
C ARG A 331 16.81 11.88 0.71
N PHE A 332 18.08 12.11 1.01
CA PHE A 332 19.04 11.05 1.31
C PHE A 332 18.67 10.36 2.62
N GLN A 333 18.47 9.05 2.59
CA GLN A 333 18.01 8.24 3.72
C GLN A 333 19.16 7.73 4.60
N ILE A 334 20.31 8.40 4.62
CA ILE A 334 21.44 8.04 5.48
C ILE A 334 21.08 8.13 6.96
N THR A 335 21.50 7.13 7.74
CA THR A 335 21.31 7.12 9.19
C THR A 335 22.18 8.19 9.87
N ALA A 336 21.74 8.74 11.01
CA ALA A 336 22.53 9.70 11.78
C ALA A 336 23.92 9.14 12.16
N ARG A 337 23.98 7.86 12.55
CA ARG A 337 25.24 7.16 12.85
C ARG A 337 26.17 7.10 11.64
N SER A 338 25.65 6.69 10.48
CA SER A 338 26.47 6.62 9.27
C SER A 338 26.93 8.00 8.83
N ARG A 339 26.07 9.01 8.89
CA ARG A 339 26.42 10.40 8.53
C ARG A 339 27.58 10.92 9.38
N ARG A 340 27.54 10.70 10.69
CA ARG A 340 28.64 11.07 11.60
C ARG A 340 29.94 10.31 11.30
N LYS A 341 29.83 9.02 10.96
CA LYS A 341 31.00 8.17 10.67
C LYS A 341 31.68 8.55 9.35
N THR A 342 30.90 8.86 8.31
CA THR A 342 31.43 8.98 6.94
C THR A 342 31.56 10.43 6.47
N GLY A 343 30.93 11.39 7.13
CA GLY A 343 30.87 12.79 6.68
C GLY A 343 30.01 13.03 5.43
N ILE A 344 29.42 11.98 4.84
CA ILE A 344 28.65 12.07 3.59
C ILE A 344 27.35 12.84 3.85
N LYS A 345 27.21 14.00 3.20
CA LYS A 345 26.02 14.85 3.31
C LYS A 345 24.89 14.45 2.36
N GLY A 346 25.26 13.97 1.17
CA GLY A 346 24.37 13.57 0.09
C GLY A 346 25.16 13.32 -1.20
N TYR A 347 24.45 12.89 -2.22
CA TYR A 347 24.91 12.61 -3.57
C TYR A 347 23.95 13.29 -4.53
N ASN A 348 24.48 13.87 -5.62
CA ASN A 348 23.65 14.13 -6.79
C ASN A 348 23.71 12.90 -7.70
N LEU A 349 22.65 12.10 -7.65
CA LEU A 349 22.58 10.83 -8.38
C LEU A 349 22.10 10.98 -9.82
N SER A 350 22.00 12.21 -10.36
CA SER A 350 21.66 12.41 -11.78
C SER A 350 22.74 11.95 -12.75
N ASN A 351 23.99 11.83 -12.28
CA ASN A 351 25.11 11.32 -13.07
C ASN A 351 25.16 9.78 -13.03
N GLU A 352 25.28 9.13 -14.20
CA GLU A 352 25.27 7.68 -14.36
C GLU A 352 26.38 6.97 -13.56
N GLN A 353 27.61 7.49 -13.59
CA GLN A 353 28.74 6.87 -12.88
C GLN A 353 28.60 6.98 -11.37
N ILE A 354 28.17 8.15 -10.87
CA ILE A 354 27.91 8.36 -9.44
C ILE A 354 26.77 7.43 -8.99
N PHE A 355 25.70 7.30 -9.79
CA PHE A 355 24.60 6.40 -9.50
C PHE A 355 25.05 4.93 -9.45
N ARG A 356 25.83 4.47 -10.43
CA ARG A 356 26.40 3.11 -10.45
C ARG A 356 27.24 2.83 -9.20
N ASN A 357 28.13 3.75 -8.85
CA ASN A 357 28.94 3.64 -7.64
C ASN A 357 28.04 3.57 -6.38
N PHE A 358 26.98 4.37 -6.30
CA PHE A 358 26.04 4.35 -5.18
C PHE A 358 25.21 3.05 -5.08
N ILE A 359 24.84 2.46 -6.22
CA ILE A 359 24.11 1.18 -6.24
C ILE A 359 25.04 0.02 -5.89
N ASN A 360 26.26 0.01 -6.38
CA ASN A 360 27.19 -1.12 -6.26
C ASN A 360 28.05 -1.08 -5.00
N ASN A 361 28.34 0.11 -4.45
CA ASN A 361 29.24 0.27 -3.31
C ASN A 361 28.49 0.73 -2.05
N GLU A 362 28.79 0.10 -0.91
CA GLU A 362 28.19 0.44 0.38
C GLU A 362 29.04 1.42 1.19
N SER A 363 29.25 2.62 0.65
CA SER A 363 29.98 3.68 1.36
C SER A 363 29.26 4.17 2.62
N CYS A 364 27.96 3.89 2.77
CA CYS A 364 27.14 4.37 3.88
C CYS A 364 25.94 3.45 4.18
N THR A 365 25.42 3.57 5.39
CA THR A 365 24.21 2.87 5.85
C THR A 365 23.01 3.81 5.84
N THR A 366 21.97 3.43 5.10
CA THR A 366 20.68 4.11 5.05
C THR A 366 19.64 3.40 5.91
N TYR A 367 18.50 4.05 6.18
CA TYR A 367 17.42 3.43 6.97
C TYR A 367 16.83 2.18 6.31
N ASP A 368 16.98 2.01 4.99
CA ASP A 368 16.45 0.88 4.23
C ASP A 368 17.52 -0.18 3.89
N SER A 369 18.78 0.00 4.31
CA SER A 369 19.90 -0.77 3.75
C SER A 369 19.86 -2.29 4.00
N LYS A 370 19.09 -2.72 5.00
CA LYS A 370 18.94 -4.14 5.38
C LYS A 370 17.71 -4.81 4.76
N GLU A 371 16.94 -4.09 3.97
CA GLU A 371 15.70 -4.58 3.38
C GLU A 371 16.01 -5.41 2.12
N GLU A 372 15.23 -6.47 1.89
CA GLU A 372 15.44 -7.40 0.76
C GLU A 372 15.40 -6.69 -0.60
N TRP A 373 14.55 -5.67 -0.73
CA TRP A 373 14.40 -4.88 -1.94
C TRP A 373 15.38 -3.72 -2.06
N TYR A 374 16.26 -3.48 -1.08
CA TYR A 374 17.19 -2.37 -1.11
C TYR A 374 18.08 -2.38 -2.35
N ARG A 375 18.48 -3.58 -2.81
CA ARG A 375 19.24 -3.82 -4.04
C ARG A 375 18.71 -5.05 -4.76
N TRP A 376 18.63 -4.97 -6.08
CA TRP A 376 18.16 -6.07 -6.93
C TRP A 376 18.78 -5.99 -8.32
N SER A 377 18.77 -7.12 -9.04
CA SER A 377 19.12 -7.17 -10.46
C SER A 377 18.26 -8.16 -11.22
N VAL A 378 18.12 -7.98 -12.53
CA VAL A 378 17.42 -8.91 -13.40
C VAL A 378 18.05 -8.90 -14.79
N LYS A 379 18.21 -10.08 -15.40
CA LYS A 379 18.61 -10.21 -16.80
C LYS A 379 17.38 -10.46 -17.66
N ILE A 380 16.97 -9.46 -18.43
CA ILE A 380 15.84 -9.52 -19.35
C ILE A 380 16.33 -9.98 -20.72
N LYS A 381 15.76 -11.07 -21.24
CA LYS A 381 16.11 -11.58 -22.58
C LYS A 381 15.51 -10.64 -23.63
N GLU A 382 16.26 -10.32 -24.68
CA GLU A 382 15.77 -9.46 -25.78
C GLU A 382 14.48 -10.03 -26.38
N LYS A 383 14.44 -11.34 -26.64
CA LYS A 383 13.29 -12.04 -27.22
C LYS A 383 12.03 -11.90 -26.35
N SER A 384 12.20 -12.01 -25.03
CA SER A 384 11.12 -11.86 -24.05
C SER A 384 10.61 -10.42 -23.99
N LEU A 385 11.50 -9.44 -23.96
CA LEU A 385 11.13 -8.04 -24.00
C LEU A 385 10.43 -7.69 -25.32
N ARG A 386 10.99 -8.11 -26.46
CA ARG A 386 10.46 -7.87 -27.80
C ARG A 386 9.04 -8.39 -27.99
N SER A 387 8.69 -9.56 -27.43
CA SER A 387 7.35 -10.11 -27.58
C SER A 387 6.25 -9.30 -26.88
N ARG A 388 6.61 -8.40 -25.96
CA ARG A 388 5.63 -7.61 -25.18
C ARG A 388 5.77 -6.09 -25.28
N ILE A 389 6.91 -5.59 -25.76
CA ILE A 389 7.24 -4.15 -25.69
C ILE A 389 6.23 -3.27 -26.41
N ASP A 390 5.77 -3.66 -27.60
CA ASP A 390 4.79 -2.88 -28.39
C ASP A 390 3.42 -2.82 -27.70
N SER A 391 3.02 -3.90 -27.03
CA SER A 391 1.80 -3.93 -26.21
C SER A 391 1.94 -3.07 -24.96
N ALA A 392 3.10 -3.10 -24.31
CA ALA A 392 3.38 -2.24 -23.15
C ALA A 392 3.40 -0.75 -23.52
N LEU A 393 4.02 -0.39 -24.65
CA LEU A 393 4.02 0.97 -25.20
C LEU A 393 2.61 1.42 -25.55
N SER A 394 1.82 0.57 -26.22
CA SER A 394 0.40 0.85 -26.54
C SER A 394 -0.41 1.11 -25.28
N SER A 395 -0.23 0.29 -24.25
CA SER A 395 -0.93 0.47 -22.97
C SER A 395 -0.54 1.78 -22.27
N CYS A 396 0.74 2.14 -22.29
CA CYS A 396 1.21 3.42 -21.74
C CYS A 396 0.66 4.62 -22.53
N TYR A 397 0.61 4.52 -23.87
CA TYR A 397 0.04 5.54 -24.74
C TYR A 397 -1.45 5.78 -24.47
N VAL A 398 -2.24 4.71 -24.31
CA VAL A 398 -3.67 4.82 -23.99
C VAL A 398 -3.88 5.48 -22.62
N SER A 399 -3.01 5.21 -21.63
CA SER A 399 -3.10 5.85 -20.32
C SER A 399 -2.74 7.34 -20.35
N ASN A 400 -1.67 7.71 -21.05
CA ASN A 400 -1.31 9.10 -21.30
C ASN A 400 -0.33 9.18 -22.48
N ASN A 401 -0.83 9.64 -23.63
CA ASN A 401 -0.11 9.67 -24.89
C ASN A 401 1.12 10.61 -24.88
N ALA A 402 1.18 11.59 -23.97
CA ALA A 402 2.30 12.53 -23.87
C ALA A 402 3.58 11.87 -23.34
N ASN A 403 3.46 10.71 -22.66
CA ASN A 403 4.59 10.01 -22.05
C ASN A 403 5.21 8.92 -22.94
N VAL A 404 4.71 8.72 -24.16
CA VAL A 404 5.27 7.78 -25.12
C VAL A 404 5.34 8.42 -26.50
N LEU A 405 6.55 8.66 -26.98
CA LEU A 405 6.79 9.41 -28.22
C LEU A 405 7.58 8.56 -29.22
N THR A 406 7.22 8.68 -30.49
CA THR A 406 7.89 8.01 -31.61
C THR A 406 8.86 8.97 -32.27
N LYS A 407 10.10 8.53 -32.51
CA LYS A 407 11.10 9.29 -33.27
C LYS A 407 10.69 9.33 -34.74
N LEU A 408 10.59 10.53 -35.30
CA LEU A 408 10.30 10.77 -36.71
C LEU A 408 11.58 10.78 -37.55
N LYS A 409 11.45 10.73 -38.89
CA LYS A 409 12.58 10.79 -39.83
C LYS A 409 13.44 12.03 -39.66
N ASN A 410 12.82 13.17 -39.31
CA ASN A 410 13.50 14.43 -39.03
C ASN A 410 14.15 14.51 -37.62
N GLY A 411 14.22 13.37 -36.90
CA GLY A 411 14.83 13.29 -35.57
C GLY A 411 13.94 13.74 -34.41
N LYS A 412 12.83 14.46 -34.66
CA LYS A 412 11.92 14.94 -33.61
C LYS A 412 11.07 13.79 -33.03
N TYR A 413 10.61 13.97 -31.79
CA TYR A 413 9.72 13.01 -31.12
C TYR A 413 8.28 13.53 -31.13
N LYS A 414 7.32 12.68 -31.55
CA LYS A 414 5.89 13.01 -31.54
C LYS A 414 5.07 11.85 -31.00
N SER A 415 4.01 12.16 -30.26
CA SER A 415 3.04 11.16 -29.80
C SER A 415 2.30 10.57 -31.00
N ARG A 416 2.43 9.25 -31.21
CA ARG A 416 1.76 8.47 -32.28
C ARG A 416 1.48 7.05 -31.81
N SER A 417 0.30 6.53 -32.13
CA SER A 417 -0.07 5.12 -31.93
C SER A 417 0.56 4.21 -33.00
N GLY A 418 0.41 2.89 -32.85
CA GLY A 418 0.87 1.90 -33.84
C GLY A 418 2.33 1.49 -33.63
N PHE A 419 2.67 1.06 -32.42
CA PHE A 419 4.03 0.70 -32.03
C PHE A 419 4.50 -0.58 -32.73
N VAL A 420 5.66 -0.51 -33.37
CA VAL A 420 6.38 -1.61 -34.03
C VAL A 420 7.87 -1.41 -33.77
N THR A 421 8.38 -1.97 -32.69
CA THR A 421 9.78 -1.82 -32.28
C THR A 421 10.71 -2.67 -33.16
N GLY A 422 10.30 -3.92 -33.44
CA GLY A 422 11.16 -4.92 -34.06
C GLY A 422 12.24 -5.43 -33.09
N LYS A 423 13.41 -5.82 -33.61
CA LYS A 423 14.56 -6.26 -32.80
C LYS A 423 15.11 -5.07 -32.00
N ILE A 424 15.23 -5.22 -30.69
CA ILE A 424 15.70 -4.16 -29.80
C ILE A 424 17.23 -4.11 -29.87
N LYS A 425 17.77 -2.98 -30.33
CA LYS A 425 19.21 -2.73 -30.47
C LYS A 425 19.80 -2.18 -29.18
N SER A 426 19.14 -1.21 -28.56
CA SER A 426 19.59 -0.62 -27.29
C SER A 426 18.47 0.01 -26.49
N ILE A 427 18.72 0.18 -25.20
CA ILE A 427 17.87 0.91 -24.26
C ILE A 427 18.80 1.83 -23.46
N GLU A 428 18.50 3.12 -23.47
CA GLU A 428 19.35 4.16 -22.92
C GLU A 428 18.54 5.01 -21.94
N ILE A 429 19.09 5.28 -20.75
CA ILE A 429 18.50 6.23 -19.80
C ILE A 429 18.98 7.62 -20.20
N THR A 430 18.10 8.44 -20.74
CA THR A 430 18.44 9.79 -21.23
C THR A 430 18.16 10.88 -20.20
N LYS A 431 17.33 10.60 -19.19
CA LYS A 431 17.14 11.49 -18.04
C LYS A 431 17.09 10.71 -16.73
N ARG A 432 17.93 11.14 -15.80
CA ARG A 432 18.01 10.66 -14.42
C ARG A 432 17.93 11.85 -13.48
N GLU A 433 17.05 11.76 -12.49
CA GLU A 433 16.82 12.85 -11.55
C GLU A 433 17.83 12.83 -10.40
N LYS A 434 17.85 13.88 -9.56
CA LYS A 434 18.82 14.03 -8.45
C LYS A 434 18.80 12.87 -7.46
N SER A 435 17.65 12.21 -7.32
CA SER A 435 17.47 11.02 -6.48
C SER A 435 18.04 9.75 -7.10
N GLY A 436 18.43 9.76 -8.38
CA GLY A 436 18.90 8.59 -9.13
C GLY A 436 17.78 7.85 -9.86
N MET A 437 16.53 8.31 -9.76
CA MET A 437 15.41 7.75 -10.48
C MET A 437 15.49 8.08 -11.99
N ALA A 438 15.35 7.07 -12.84
CA ALA A 438 15.21 7.26 -14.28
C ALA A 438 13.81 7.81 -14.62
N SER A 439 13.77 8.93 -15.35
CA SER A 439 12.54 9.63 -15.74
C SER A 439 12.35 9.72 -17.25
N GLU A 440 13.38 9.40 -18.03
CA GLU A 440 13.29 9.25 -19.50
C GLU A 440 14.22 8.13 -19.98
N ILE A 441 13.71 7.27 -20.85
CA ILE A 441 14.52 6.32 -21.62
C ILE A 441 14.26 6.44 -23.12
N ILE A 442 15.25 6.06 -23.93
CA ILE A 442 15.10 5.80 -25.35
C ILE A 442 15.27 4.30 -25.61
N ILE A 443 14.28 3.70 -26.28
CA ILE A 443 14.31 2.33 -26.78
C ILE A 443 14.54 2.38 -28.29
N ARG A 444 15.65 1.83 -28.76
CA ARG A 444 16.00 1.80 -30.19
C ARG A 444 15.75 0.41 -30.75
N GLY A 445 14.74 0.28 -31.60
CA GLY A 445 14.49 -0.92 -32.38
C GLY A 445 15.11 -0.83 -33.78
N ASN A 446 15.12 -1.94 -34.52
CA ASN A 446 15.50 -1.94 -35.93
C ASN A 446 14.41 -1.39 -36.86
N LYS A 447 13.17 -1.24 -36.38
CA LYS A 447 12.08 -0.63 -37.14
C LYS A 447 11.82 0.81 -36.72
N ASN A 448 11.70 1.06 -35.41
CA ASN A 448 11.41 2.39 -34.87
C ASN A 448 12.16 2.65 -33.56
N THR A 449 12.22 3.93 -33.17
CA THR A 449 12.77 4.38 -31.88
C THR A 449 11.68 5.08 -31.07
N TYR A 450 11.62 4.76 -29.78
CA TYR A 450 10.62 5.29 -28.87
C TYR A 450 11.28 5.96 -27.67
N LYS A 451 10.76 7.13 -27.29
CA LYS A 451 11.04 7.78 -26.03
C LYS A 451 9.91 7.46 -25.06
N VAL A 452 10.26 7.00 -23.87
CA VAL A 452 9.31 6.69 -22.79
C VAL A 452 9.66 7.58 -21.60
N CYS A 453 8.69 8.39 -21.18
CA CYS A 453 8.83 9.33 -20.08
C CYS A 453 8.08 8.83 -18.84
N ASN A 454 8.49 9.36 -17.69
CA ASN A 454 8.04 9.04 -16.34
C ASN A 454 8.43 7.65 -15.83
N GLN A 455 8.60 7.54 -14.50
CA GLN A 455 9.05 6.31 -13.85
C GLN A 455 8.08 5.13 -14.03
N TYR A 456 6.78 5.40 -14.02
CA TYR A 456 5.75 4.35 -14.05
C TYR A 456 5.76 3.60 -15.39
N ASN A 457 5.78 4.35 -16.50
CA ASN A 457 5.81 3.80 -17.84
C ASN A 457 7.14 3.10 -18.11
N ILE A 458 8.27 3.69 -17.68
CA ILE A 458 9.59 3.06 -17.78
C ILE A 458 9.58 1.67 -17.12
N ARG A 459 9.08 1.58 -15.88
CA ARG A 459 9.03 0.31 -15.15
C ARG A 459 8.08 -0.69 -15.81
N LYS A 460 6.97 -0.22 -16.41
CA LYS A 460 5.99 -1.06 -17.10
C LYS A 460 6.53 -1.60 -18.43
N VAL A 461 7.16 -0.75 -19.26
CA VAL A 461 7.74 -1.20 -20.53
C VAL A 461 8.91 -2.16 -20.30
N LEU A 462 9.67 -2.00 -19.22
CA LEU A 462 10.80 -2.87 -18.85
C LEU A 462 10.44 -4.00 -17.86
N ALA A 463 9.15 -4.33 -17.68
CA ALA A 463 8.69 -5.37 -16.76
C ALA A 463 9.33 -6.77 -16.94
N PRO A 464 9.90 -7.40 -15.91
CA PRO A 464 10.49 -8.74 -16.01
C PRO A 464 9.41 -9.83 -15.86
N VAL A 465 8.52 -9.94 -16.86
CA VAL A 465 7.33 -10.81 -16.81
C VAL A 465 7.70 -12.30 -16.80
N SER A 466 8.74 -12.68 -17.55
CA SER A 466 9.19 -14.07 -17.68
C SER A 466 10.53 -14.32 -17.00
N GLU A 467 11.05 -13.32 -16.28
CA GLU A 467 12.36 -13.34 -15.68
C GLU A 467 12.29 -13.32 -14.16
N THR A 468 13.38 -13.79 -13.57
CA THR A 468 13.57 -13.82 -12.13
C THR A 468 14.42 -12.64 -11.71
N ILE A 469 13.87 -11.81 -10.83
CA ILE A 469 14.58 -10.74 -10.15
C ILE A 469 15.38 -11.38 -9.01
N LYS A 470 16.70 -11.16 -9.06
CA LYS A 470 17.64 -11.49 -8.00
C LYS A 470 17.63 -10.36 -6.98
N ARG A 471 17.28 -10.68 -5.74
CA ARG A 471 17.34 -9.73 -4.63
C ARG A 471 18.64 -9.93 -3.88
N ARG A 472 19.19 -8.86 -3.32
CA ARG A 472 20.45 -8.95 -2.58
C ARG A 472 20.28 -9.80 -1.31
N TYR A 473 19.17 -9.62 -0.63
CA TYR A 473 18.76 -10.46 0.50
C TYR A 473 17.40 -11.09 0.20
N GLY A 474 17.15 -12.24 0.79
CA GLY A 474 15.89 -12.96 0.62
C GLY A 474 15.86 -13.87 -0.62
N THR A 475 14.66 -14.33 -0.96
CA THR A 475 14.43 -15.27 -2.07
C THR A 475 14.33 -14.57 -3.41
N ASP A 476 14.69 -15.24 -4.49
CA ASP A 476 14.44 -14.72 -5.83
C ASP A 476 12.94 -14.64 -6.15
N MET A 477 12.56 -13.69 -7.00
CA MET A 477 11.16 -13.36 -7.26
C MET A 477 10.87 -13.29 -8.76
N ALA A 478 9.77 -13.89 -9.22
CA ALA A 478 9.35 -13.91 -10.63
C ALA A 478 7.91 -13.40 -10.79
N GLY A 479 7.45 -13.22 -12.03
CA GLY A 479 6.05 -12.87 -12.32
C GLY A 479 5.71 -11.39 -12.13
N TYR A 480 6.67 -10.49 -12.35
CA TYR A 480 6.47 -9.06 -12.15
C TYR A 480 6.04 -8.36 -13.44
N PHE A 481 4.90 -7.68 -13.38
CA PHE A 481 4.35 -6.87 -14.48
C PHE A 481 4.91 -5.44 -14.52
N MET A 482 5.88 -5.13 -13.67
CA MET A 482 6.57 -3.85 -13.58
C MET A 482 7.92 -4.04 -12.88
N LEU A 483 8.96 -3.27 -13.24
CA LEU A 483 10.20 -3.24 -12.46
C LEU A 483 9.94 -2.82 -11.00
N PRO A 484 10.74 -3.30 -10.03
CA PRO A 484 10.59 -2.97 -8.60
C PRO A 484 10.56 -1.46 -8.32
N SER A 485 11.45 -0.71 -8.96
CA SER A 485 11.54 0.76 -8.91
C SER A 485 12.09 1.29 -10.23
N ALA A 486 12.15 2.61 -10.38
CA ALA A 486 12.84 3.27 -11.50
C ALA A 486 14.27 3.73 -11.16
N ALA A 487 14.80 3.36 -9.99
CA ALA A 487 16.18 3.64 -9.63
C ALA A 487 17.06 2.46 -10.04
N PHE A 488 17.49 2.47 -11.29
CA PHE A 488 18.33 1.43 -11.87
C PHE A 488 19.29 1.98 -12.94
N TYR A 489 20.28 1.17 -13.31
CA TYR A 489 21.07 1.32 -14.52
C TYR A 489 20.90 0.06 -15.40
N ILE A 490 21.27 0.18 -16.68
CA ILE A 490 21.14 -0.90 -17.67
C ILE A 490 22.52 -1.19 -18.26
N ASP A 491 22.87 -2.48 -18.36
CA ASP A 491 23.99 -2.96 -19.14
C ASP A 491 23.47 -3.82 -20.31
N ALA A 492 24.00 -3.60 -21.50
CA ALA A 492 23.84 -4.55 -22.59
C ALA A 492 24.63 -5.81 -22.27
N VAL A 493 24.03 -6.98 -22.45
CA VAL A 493 24.67 -8.28 -22.23
C VAL A 493 24.31 -9.21 -23.38
N SER A 494 25.07 -10.30 -23.54
CA SER A 494 24.74 -11.30 -24.57
C SER A 494 23.29 -11.78 -24.41
N GLY A 495 22.52 -11.61 -25.49
CA GLY A 495 21.11 -11.99 -25.60
C GLY A 495 20.09 -11.08 -24.91
N GLY A 496 20.47 -9.92 -24.38
CA GLY A 496 19.51 -9.00 -23.75
C GLY A 496 20.13 -7.89 -22.90
N PHE A 497 19.48 -7.60 -21.77
CA PHE A 497 19.80 -6.47 -20.91
C PHE A 497 19.88 -6.91 -19.45
N LYS A 498 20.93 -6.52 -18.73
CA LYS A 498 21.00 -6.64 -17.27
C LYS A 498 20.59 -5.31 -16.67
N ILE A 499 19.54 -5.32 -15.85
CA ILE A 499 19.08 -4.16 -15.11
C ILE A 499 19.46 -4.35 -13.66
N THR A 500 20.18 -3.38 -13.08
CA THR A 500 20.61 -3.41 -11.68
C THR A 500 20.13 -2.14 -10.99
N GLY A 501 19.50 -2.27 -9.83
CA GLY A 501 18.87 -1.15 -9.15
C GLY A 501 18.60 -1.41 -7.68
N GLY A 502 17.72 -0.58 -7.12
CA GLY A 502 17.34 -0.69 -5.71
C GLY A 502 15.96 -0.14 -5.41
N GLY A 503 15.43 -0.49 -4.24
CA GLY A 503 14.12 -0.06 -3.75
C GLY A 503 12.94 -0.78 -4.40
N PHE A 504 11.78 -0.60 -3.79
CA PHE A 504 10.49 -1.15 -4.23
C PHE A 504 9.37 -0.12 -4.04
N GLY A 505 8.72 0.22 -5.15
CA GLY A 505 7.66 1.23 -5.22
C GLY A 505 8.08 2.49 -5.98
N HIS A 506 7.24 3.53 -5.90
CA HIS A 506 7.39 4.76 -6.69
C HIS A 506 8.46 5.72 -6.11
N GLY A 507 8.84 5.58 -4.84
CA GLY A 507 10.00 6.27 -4.26
C GLY A 507 9.75 7.66 -3.66
N THR A 508 8.55 8.23 -3.71
CA THR A 508 8.27 9.58 -3.16
C THR A 508 7.50 9.53 -1.84
N GLY A 509 7.73 10.50 -0.96
CA GLY A 509 7.14 10.51 0.38
C GLY A 509 7.80 9.51 1.32
N MET A 510 7.00 8.77 2.09
CA MET A 510 7.50 7.93 3.18
C MET A 510 7.90 6.51 2.70
N SER A 511 9.13 6.09 2.98
CA SER A 511 9.49 4.67 2.94
C SER A 511 8.93 3.94 4.17
N GLN A 512 8.17 2.86 3.97
CA GLN A 512 7.59 2.05 5.03
C GLN A 512 8.68 1.34 5.84
N SER A 513 9.63 0.69 5.16
CA SER A 513 10.77 0.05 5.81
C SER A 513 11.67 1.07 6.50
N GLY A 514 11.93 2.21 5.85
CA GLY A 514 12.68 3.31 6.44
C GLY A 514 12.04 3.85 7.72
N ALA A 515 10.72 4.10 7.72
CA ALA A 515 9.96 4.50 8.90
C ALA A 515 10.02 3.44 10.02
N GLY A 516 9.90 2.15 9.67
CA GLY A 516 10.08 1.04 10.60
C GLY A 516 11.45 1.06 11.28
N ASN A 517 12.52 1.23 10.50
CA ASN A 517 13.89 1.26 11.00
C ASN A 517 14.25 2.54 11.76
N MET A 518 13.66 3.69 11.39
CA MET A 518 13.73 4.90 12.21
C MET A 518 13.05 4.71 13.57
N ALA A 519 11.84 4.11 13.60
CA ALA A 519 11.15 3.85 14.85
C ALA A 519 11.94 2.88 15.77
N LYS A 520 12.61 1.87 15.19
CA LYS A 520 13.54 0.99 15.94
C LYS A 520 14.73 1.75 16.54
N GLN A 521 15.10 2.90 15.97
CA GLN A 521 16.15 3.79 16.48
C GLN A 521 15.61 4.86 17.46
N GLY A 522 14.36 4.73 17.92
CA GLY A 522 13.77 5.61 18.94
C GLY A 522 13.08 6.87 18.41
N PHE A 523 12.98 7.04 17.09
CA PHE A 523 12.25 8.16 16.51
C PHE A 523 10.73 8.00 16.74
N ASN A 524 10.08 9.06 17.21
CA ASN A 524 8.62 9.09 17.32
C ASN A 524 7.95 9.41 15.97
N TYR A 525 6.66 9.13 15.85
CA TYR A 525 5.94 9.28 14.57
C TYR A 525 6.01 10.70 13.99
N ARG A 526 6.06 11.75 14.83
CA ARG A 526 6.16 13.14 14.33
C ARG A 526 7.53 13.42 13.73
N GLN A 527 8.59 12.92 14.36
CA GLN A 527 9.95 13.03 13.82
C GLN A 527 10.08 12.29 12.50
N ILE A 528 9.50 11.08 12.41
CA ILE A 528 9.49 10.28 11.18
C ILE A 528 8.72 11.02 10.06
N LEU A 529 7.52 11.54 10.34
CA LEU A 529 6.77 12.31 9.35
C LEU A 529 7.53 13.55 8.88
N ASN A 530 8.14 14.32 9.78
CA ASN A 530 8.94 15.50 9.42
C ASN A 530 10.24 15.15 8.65
N HIS A 531 10.75 13.92 8.82
CA HIS A 531 11.87 13.39 8.05
C HIS A 531 11.48 13.07 6.60
N TYR A 532 10.23 12.69 6.32
CA TYR A 532 9.79 12.38 4.96
C TYR A 532 9.07 13.54 4.27
N PHE A 533 8.39 14.40 5.02
CA PHE A 533 7.54 15.45 4.47
C PHE A 533 7.99 16.85 4.91
N SER A 534 8.48 17.66 3.96
CA SER A 534 9.07 18.98 4.24
C SER A 534 8.04 20.03 4.65
N GLY A 535 8.24 20.61 5.83
CA GLY A 535 7.45 21.75 6.31
C GLY A 535 5.97 21.42 6.59
N VAL A 536 5.65 20.15 6.84
CA VAL A 536 4.30 19.76 7.26
C VAL A 536 4.14 19.95 8.76
N LYS A 537 2.90 20.22 9.19
CA LYS A 537 2.49 20.16 10.60
C LYS A 537 1.54 18.99 10.78
N VAL A 538 1.78 18.20 11.82
CA VAL A 538 0.90 17.09 12.18
C VAL A 538 -0.11 17.59 13.22
N THR A 539 -1.31 17.91 12.77
CA THR A 539 -2.38 18.50 13.60
C THR A 539 -3.60 17.61 13.59
N ALA A 540 -4.52 17.81 14.54
CA ALA A 540 -5.85 17.26 14.38
C ALA A 540 -6.54 17.89 13.16
N LEU A 541 -7.54 17.20 12.62
CA LEU A 541 -8.36 17.73 11.54
C LEU A 541 -9.08 18.99 12.02
N LYS A 542 -9.59 18.99 13.28
CA LYS A 542 -10.07 20.18 14.00
C LYS A 542 -8.89 21.00 14.51
N GLY A 543 -8.96 22.32 14.38
CA GLY A 543 -8.02 23.26 14.98
C GLY A 543 -7.38 24.19 13.94
N TYR A 544 -7.94 25.38 13.80
CA TYR A 544 -7.43 26.48 14.62
C TYR A 544 -8.28 26.58 15.88
#